data_AF-A0A959IEW2-F1
#
_entry.id   AF-A0A959IEW2-F1
#
_cell.length_a   1.000
_cell.length_b   1.000
_cell.length_c   1.000
_cell.angle_alpha   90.00
_cell.angle_beta   90.00
_cell.angle_gamma   90.00
#
_symmetry.space_group_name_H-M   'P 1'
#
loop_
_entity.id
_entity.type
_entity.pdbx_description
1 polymer ?
#
loop_
_entity_poly.entity_id
_entity_poly.type
_entity_poly.pdbx_seq_one_letter_code
_entity_poly.pdbx_strand_id
1 'polypeptide(L)'
;MAYYPADYDLESLDLPPMACGTTEIADDPIASEFDLPETPGQKSAETPVNLRVYDLAMSCTGEFSIAQGSTVELVLATMATIVNRNNEIFLPEAAFKFELIENNDLLVYLN
;
A
#
# COMPACT_ATOMS: atom_id res chain seq x y z
N MET A 1 -17.42 2.83 5.94
CA MET A 1 -16.46 2.34 6.95
C MET A 1 -15.19 3.15 6.74
N ALA A 2 -14.86 4.04 7.67
CA ALA A 2 -13.67 4.90 7.57
C ALA A 2 -12.44 4.11 8.03
N TYR A 3 -11.39 4.07 7.21
CA TYR A 3 -10.10 3.47 7.56
C TYR A 3 -9.14 4.59 7.95
N TYR A 4 -8.48 4.44 9.10
CA TYR A 4 -7.51 5.40 9.62
C TYR A 4 -6.12 4.81 9.40
N PRO A 5 -5.31 5.35 8.47
CA PRO A 5 -3.93 4.95 8.39
C PRO A 5 -3.20 5.39 9.66
N ALA A 6 -2.35 4.53 10.21
CA ALA A 6 -1.49 4.92 11.30
C ALA A 6 -0.50 6.00 10.78
N ASP A 7 -0.48 7.14 11.45
CA ASP A 7 0.64 8.09 11.47
C ASP A 7 0.92 8.96 10.20
N TYR A 8 -0.06 9.21 9.33
CA TYR A 8 0.09 10.22 8.27
C TYR A 8 -0.55 11.57 8.64
N ASP A 9 0.28 12.55 9.04
CA ASP A 9 -0.11 13.97 9.16
C ASP A 9 -0.25 14.60 7.77
N LEU A 10 -1.43 14.45 7.16
CA LEU A 10 -1.78 15.02 5.86
C LEU A 10 -2.02 16.55 5.93
N GLU A 11 -2.10 17.14 7.13
CA GLU A 11 -2.48 18.55 7.34
C GLU A 11 -1.35 19.56 7.03
N SER A 12 -0.11 19.12 6.79
CA SER A 12 1.01 20.01 6.45
C SER A 12 1.41 19.99 4.97
N LEU A 13 0.75 19.16 4.15
CA LEU A 13 1.08 19.01 2.74
C LEU A 13 -0.18 19.27 1.91
N ASP A 14 -0.31 20.51 1.44
CA ASP A 14 -1.25 20.92 0.39
C ASP A 14 -0.80 20.34 -0.97
N LEU A 15 -0.51 19.03 -0.98
CA LEU A 15 -0.05 18.28 -2.13
C LEU A 15 -1.29 17.75 -2.89
N PRO A 16 -1.37 17.96 -4.20
CA PRO A 16 -2.43 17.37 -4.99
C PRO A 16 -2.33 15.83 -4.92
N PRO A 17 -3.47 15.10 -5.01
CA PRO A 17 -3.45 13.65 -4.95
C PRO A 17 -2.54 13.11 -6.07
N MET A 18 -1.52 12.32 -5.69
CA MET A 18 -0.46 11.77 -6.55
C MET A 18 0.71 12.73 -6.88
N ALA A 19 1.05 13.68 -6.01
CA ALA A 19 2.34 14.35 -6.10
C ALA A 19 3.45 13.48 -5.47
N CYS A 20 4.34 12.94 -6.32
CA CYS A 20 5.68 12.55 -5.89
C CYS A 20 6.58 13.77 -6.12
N GLY A 21 6.83 14.53 -5.07
CA GLY A 21 7.72 15.67 -5.11
C GLY A 21 8.55 15.70 -3.83
N THR A 22 9.86 15.94 -3.97
CA THR A 22 10.64 16.47 -2.87
C THR A 22 10.29 17.95 -2.78
N THR A 23 9.69 18.40 -1.67
CA THR A 23 9.71 19.83 -1.39
C THR A 23 11.18 20.20 -1.27
N GLU A 24 11.71 20.96 -2.23
CA GLU A 24 13.02 21.56 -2.06
C GLU A 24 12.94 22.38 -0.78
N ILE A 25 13.62 21.87 0.25
CA ILE A 25 13.89 22.63 1.47
C ILE A 25 14.81 23.73 0.98
N ALA A 26 14.20 24.86 0.61
CA ALA A 26 14.92 26.10 0.39
C ALA A 26 15.77 26.35 1.64
N ASP A 27 17.05 26.59 1.39
CA ASP A 27 18.10 26.87 2.36
C ASP A 27 17.62 27.70 3.56
N ASP A 28 17.82 27.21 4.78
CA ASP A 28 18.03 28.09 5.94
C ASP A 28 18.96 27.42 6.98
N PRO A 29 20.12 28.04 7.30
CA PRO A 29 21.12 27.49 8.20
C PRO A 29 20.89 27.99 9.64
N ILE A 30 19.99 27.40 10.41
CA ILE A 30 19.96 27.61 11.87
C ILE A 30 19.68 26.29 12.56
N ALA A 31 20.74 25.49 12.71
CA ALA A 31 20.80 24.48 13.76
C ALA A 31 21.01 25.21 15.10
N SER A 32 19.93 25.45 15.83
CA SER A 32 20.01 25.72 17.26
C SER A 32 18.94 24.92 17.96
N GLU A 33 19.39 24.08 18.91
CA GLU A 33 18.62 23.18 19.76
C GLU A 33 17.30 23.80 20.23
N PHE A 34 16.19 23.18 19.85
CA PHE A 34 14.87 23.48 20.39
C PHE A 34 14.41 22.24 21.18
N ASP A 35 14.46 22.36 22.50
CA ASP A 35 14.00 21.36 23.46
C ASP A 35 12.46 21.27 23.33
N LEU A 36 11.98 20.29 22.57
CA LEU A 36 10.55 20.09 22.34
C LEU A 36 9.93 19.41 23.58
N PRO A 37 8.85 19.94 24.17
CA PRO A 37 8.12 19.22 25.20
C PRO A 37 7.51 17.95 24.60
N GLU A 38 7.86 16.80 25.18
CA GLU A 38 7.25 15.49 24.95
C GLU A 38 5.73 15.57 25.23
N THR A 39 4.97 16.04 24.25
CA THR A 39 3.52 16.08 24.32
C THR A 39 3.04 14.66 24.04
N PRO A 40 2.25 14.02 24.92
CA PRO A 40 1.84 12.64 24.73
C PRO A 40 1.11 12.53 23.40
N GLY A 41 1.61 11.65 22.53
CA GLY A 41 1.24 11.47 21.13
C GLY A 41 -0.18 11.91 20.82
N GLN A 42 -0.30 13.10 20.25
CA GLN A 42 -1.53 13.57 19.66
C GLN A 42 -1.79 12.66 18.46
N LYS A 43 -2.67 11.68 18.63
CA LYS A 43 -3.25 10.95 17.51
C LYS A 43 -3.97 11.99 16.66
N SER A 44 -3.38 12.31 15.51
CA SER A 44 -3.93 13.29 14.58
C SER A 44 -5.38 12.89 14.26
N ALA A 45 -6.29 13.83 14.52
CA ALA A 45 -7.71 13.61 14.43
C ALA A 45 -8.16 13.62 12.96
N GLU A 46 -8.81 12.53 12.56
CA GLU A 46 -10.08 12.58 11.82
C GLU A 46 -10.12 13.20 10.42
N THR A 47 -9.11 12.98 9.57
CA THR A 47 -9.39 13.00 8.12
C THR A 47 -9.83 11.61 7.67
N PRO A 48 -11.11 11.40 7.31
CA PRO A 48 -11.56 10.10 6.82
C PRO A 48 -10.89 9.79 5.49
N VAL A 49 -10.01 8.79 5.48
CA VAL A 49 -9.38 8.31 4.25
C VAL A 49 -10.34 7.39 3.53
N ASN A 50 -10.61 7.67 2.26
CA ASN A 50 -11.45 6.84 1.42
C ASN A 50 -10.70 5.56 1.04
N LEU A 51 -11.27 4.41 1.41
CA LEU A 51 -10.76 3.10 0.98
C LEU A 51 -10.85 2.98 -0.54
N ARG A 52 -9.71 2.73 -1.19
CA ARG A 52 -9.65 2.46 -2.62
C ARG A 52 -9.54 0.97 -2.86
N VAL A 53 -10.43 0.43 -3.68
CA VAL A 53 -10.39 -0.98 -4.11
C VAL A 53 -9.89 -1.02 -5.55
N TYR A 54 -8.81 -1.75 -5.78
CA TYR A 54 -8.20 -1.91 -7.08
C TYR A 54 -8.38 -3.33 -7.58
N ASP A 55 -8.94 -3.44 -8.79
CA ASP A 55 -8.99 -4.68 -9.54
C ASP A 55 -7.58 -5.04 -10.03
N LEU A 56 -7.05 -6.15 -9.55
CA LEU A 56 -5.70 -6.63 -9.82
C LEU A 56 -5.76 -7.82 -10.78
N ALA A 57 -5.11 -7.65 -11.94
CA ALA A 57 -4.79 -8.71 -12.88
C ALA A 57 -3.31 -9.09 -12.71
N MET A 58 -3.01 -10.36 -12.48
CA MET A 58 -1.62 -10.82 -12.32
C MET A 58 -1.33 -12.13 -13.05
N SER A 59 -0.25 -12.12 -13.81
CA SER A 59 0.35 -13.30 -14.46
C SER A 59 1.62 -13.74 -13.73
N CYS A 60 2.00 -15.01 -13.87
CA CYS A 60 3.29 -15.51 -13.40
C CYS A 60 4.17 -15.99 -14.56
N THR A 61 5.48 -16.02 -14.32
CA THR A 61 6.42 -16.68 -15.23
C THR A 61 6.38 -18.19 -15.06
N GLY A 62 6.90 -18.93 -16.06
CA GLY A 62 6.97 -20.40 -16.02
C GLY A 62 7.80 -20.92 -14.85
N GLU A 63 8.89 -20.24 -14.49
CA GLU A 63 9.76 -20.63 -13.37
C GLU A 63 9.03 -20.54 -12.02
N PHE A 64 8.23 -19.49 -11.83
CA PHE A 64 7.40 -19.36 -10.63
C PHE A 64 6.40 -20.51 -10.54
N SER A 65 5.79 -20.87 -11.67
CA SER A 65 4.83 -21.96 -11.68
C SER A 65 5.45 -23.30 -11.29
N ILE A 66 6.68 -23.57 -11.73
CA ILE A 66 7.42 -24.79 -11.37
C ILE A 66 7.69 -24.84 -9.86
N ALA A 67 8.05 -23.70 -9.26
CA ALA A 67 8.27 -23.60 -7.82
C ALA A 67 6.98 -23.86 -7.01
N GLN A 68 5.83 -23.52 -7.58
CA GLN A 68 4.51 -23.71 -6.97
C GLN A 68 3.81 -24.99 -7.44
N GLY A 69 4.50 -25.96 -8.06
CA GLY A 69 3.90 -27.27 -8.41
C GLY A 69 3.20 -27.35 -9.77
N SER A 70 3.46 -26.41 -10.67
CA SER A 70 3.13 -26.45 -12.11
C SER A 70 1.66 -26.67 -12.47
N THR A 71 0.73 -26.33 -11.58
CA THR A 71 -0.72 -26.40 -11.84
C THR A 71 -1.35 -25.02 -11.68
N VAL A 72 -2.37 -24.72 -12.49
CA VAL A 72 -3.05 -23.41 -12.45
C VAL A 72 -3.68 -23.18 -11.08
N GLU A 73 -4.30 -24.22 -10.53
CA GLU A 73 -4.96 -24.17 -9.22
C GLU A 73 -3.99 -23.82 -8.09
N LEU A 74 -2.81 -24.45 -8.05
CA LEU A 74 -1.83 -24.22 -6.99
C LEU A 74 -1.15 -22.86 -7.12
N VAL A 75 -0.86 -22.44 -8.36
CA VAL A 75 -0.34 -21.11 -8.65
C VAL A 75 -1.35 -20.03 -8.25
N LEU A 76 -2.63 -20.20 -8.60
CA LEU A 76 -3.70 -19.26 -8.26
C LEU A 76 -3.91 -19.19 -6.74
N ALA A 77 -3.86 -20.33 -6.04
CA ALA A 77 -3.94 -20.38 -4.57
C ALA A 77 -2.79 -19.61 -3.92
N THR A 78 -1.56 -19.76 -4.43
CA THR A 78 -0.40 -19.00 -3.97
C THR A 78 -0.57 -17.50 -4.26
N MET A 79 -1.04 -17.12 -5.45
CA MET A 79 -1.33 -15.72 -5.81
C MET A 79 -2.35 -15.10 -4.86
N ALA A 80 -3.45 -15.80 -4.57
CA ALA A 80 -4.46 -15.35 -3.61
C ALA A 80 -3.87 -15.16 -2.20
N THR A 81 -2.96 -16.05 -1.79
CA THR A 81 -2.26 -15.95 -0.49
C THR A 81 -1.37 -14.71 -0.44
N ILE A 82 -0.63 -14.41 -1.52
CA ILE A 82 0.20 -13.20 -1.63
C ILE A 82 -0.65 -11.94 -1.55
N VAL A 83 -1.76 -11.90 -2.28
CA VAL A 83 -2.67 -10.74 -2.29
C VAL A 83 -3.30 -10.51 -0.91
N ASN A 84 -3.72 -11.58 -0.23
CA ASN A 84 -4.26 -11.48 1.13
C ASN A 84 -3.23 -10.91 2.11
N ARG A 85 -1.99 -11.38 2.04
CA ARG A 85 -0.90 -10.89 2.89
C ARG A 85 -0.54 -9.43 2.60
N ASN A 86 -0.60 -9.02 1.34
CA ASN A 86 -0.41 -7.61 0.98
C ASN A 86 -1.54 -6.75 1.55
N ASN A 87 -2.79 -7.21 1.45
CA ASN A 87 -3.94 -6.49 2.00
C ASN A 87 -3.84 -6.30 3.52
N GLU A 88 -3.27 -7.26 4.27
CA GLU A 88 -3.03 -7.11 5.72
C GLU A 88 -2.16 -5.90 6.07
N ILE A 89 -1.25 -5.49 5.18
CA ILE A 89 -0.34 -4.36 5.37
C ILE A 89 -0.92 -3.08 4.75
N PHE A 90 -1.38 -3.13 3.49
CA PHE A 90 -1.80 -1.93 2.77
C PHE A 90 -3.14 -1.36 3.25
N LEU A 91 -4.02 -2.19 3.82
CA LEU A 91 -5.27 -1.70 4.41
C LEU A 91 -5.01 -0.73 5.58
N PRO A 92 -4.23 -1.10 6.61
CA PRO A 92 -3.92 -0.19 7.71
C PRO A 92 -2.88 0.88 7.37
N GLU A 93 -1.95 0.65 6.45
CA GLU A 93 -0.87 1.63 6.19
C GLU A 93 -1.25 2.68 5.13
N ALA A 94 -2.03 2.27 4.12
CA ALA A 94 -2.25 3.07 2.92
C ALA A 94 -3.72 3.16 2.48
N ALA A 95 -4.65 2.60 3.27
CA ALA A 95 -6.09 2.63 3.01
C ALA A 95 -6.48 2.20 1.58
N PHE A 96 -5.82 1.19 1.04
CA PHE A 96 -6.23 0.54 -0.21
C PHE A 96 -6.20 -0.98 -0.13
N LYS A 97 -6.97 -1.62 -1.01
CA LYS A 97 -7.13 -3.07 -1.11
C LYS A 97 -6.98 -3.51 -2.56
N PHE A 98 -6.38 -4.68 -2.76
CA PHE A 98 -6.40 -5.38 -4.04
C PHE A 98 -7.46 -6.49 -4.03
N GLU A 99 -8.22 -6.56 -5.12
CA GLU A 99 -9.13 -7.66 -5.42
C GLU A 99 -8.70 -8.33 -6.71
N LEU A 100 -8.51 -9.64 -6.66
CA LEU A 100 -8.17 -10.43 -7.83
C LEU A 100 -9.36 -10.45 -8.78
N ILE A 101 -9.14 -10.11 -10.04
CA ILE A 101 -10.19 -10.11 -11.06
C ILE A 101 -10.72 -11.53 -11.33
N GLU A 102 -11.97 -11.60 -11.79
CA GLU A 102 -12.51 -12.83 -12.35
C GLU A 102 -11.69 -13.28 -13.56
N ASN A 103 -11.60 -14.59 -13.76
CA ASN A 103 -10.87 -15.23 -14.85
C ASN A 103 -9.34 -14.96 -14.86
N ASN A 104 -8.73 -14.71 -13.69
CA ASN A 104 -7.27 -14.55 -13.58
C ASN A 104 -6.50 -15.83 -13.97
N ASP A 105 -7.15 -16.99 -14.01
CA ASP A 105 -6.60 -18.24 -14.55
C ASP A 105 -6.21 -18.11 -16.03
N LEU A 106 -6.90 -17.28 -16.81
CA LEU A 106 -6.55 -17.01 -18.22
C LEU A 106 -5.21 -16.30 -18.38
N LEU A 107 -4.72 -15.66 -17.31
CA LEU A 107 -3.44 -14.94 -17.30
C LEU A 107 -2.28 -15.82 -16.82
N VAL A 108 -2.56 -17.04 -16.35
CA VAL A 108 -1.57 -17.99 -15.85
C VAL A 108 -1.13 -18.91 -16.99
N TYR A 109 0.04 -18.63 -17.57
CA TYR A 109 0.66 -19.48 -18.59
C TYR A 109 1.74 -20.37 -17.99
N LEU A 110 1.56 -21.68 -18.13
CA LEU A 110 2.46 -22.70 -17.56
C LEU A 110 3.42 -23.31 -18.62
N ASN A 111 3.12 -23.11 -19.92
CA ASN A 111 4.00 -23.32 -21.07
C ASN A 111 3.33 -22.83 -22.35
#